data_AF-A0A962WBC0-F1
#
_entry.id   AF-A0A962WBC0-F1
#
_cell.length_a   1.000
_cell.length_b   1.000
_cell.length_c   1.000
_cell.angle_alpha   90.00
_cell.angle_beta   90.00
_cell.angle_gamma   90.00
#
_symmetry.space_group_name_H-M   'P 1'
#
loop_
_entity.id
_entity.type
_entity.pdbx_description
1 polymer ?
#
loop_
_entity_poly.entity_id
_entity_poly.type
_entity_poly.pdbx_seq_one_letter_code
_entity_poly.pdbx_strand_id
1 'polypeptide(L)'
;HQVPVGSTAVVEQTEVDRWQSKTFNREPLSRKETEALIERSKTARWSSPDSMAEHLEKHGRRHWGSAAGYGQAAIDIIRRGDRDVHVSVRRGRMKALFTERRRKGAVSLVVVDVASNQIETLHIRSAKRLSSITDDVPAIKQPARGITKWFH
;
A
#
# COMPACT_ATOMS: atom_id res chain seq x y z
N HIS A 1 4.45 -52.13 -14.92
CA HIS A 1 4.82 -51.08 -13.96
C HIS A 1 4.87 -49.77 -14.73
N GLN A 2 3.80 -48.98 -14.71
CA GLN A 2 3.77 -47.65 -15.30
C GLN A 2 4.02 -46.61 -14.20
N VAL A 3 5.01 -45.77 -14.41
CA VAL A 3 5.34 -44.63 -13.54
C VAL A 3 4.37 -43.49 -13.88
N PRO A 4 3.68 -42.86 -12.92
CA PRO A 4 2.85 -41.72 -13.23
C PRO A 4 3.74 -40.49 -13.44
N VAL A 5 3.58 -39.87 -14.61
CA VAL A 5 4.22 -38.60 -14.97
C VAL A 5 3.61 -37.52 -14.09
N GLY A 6 4.43 -36.88 -13.26
CA GLY A 6 4.00 -35.80 -12.38
C GLY A 6 3.41 -34.65 -13.19
N SER A 7 2.13 -34.35 -12.97
CA SER A 7 1.51 -33.10 -13.42
C SER A 7 2.29 -31.92 -12.84
N THR A 8 2.99 -31.19 -13.69
CA THR A 8 3.44 -29.83 -13.38
C THR A 8 2.19 -28.98 -13.17
N ALA A 9 1.77 -28.81 -11.92
CA ALA A 9 0.75 -27.84 -11.58
C ALA A 9 1.26 -26.47 -12.00
N VAL A 10 0.66 -25.89 -13.05
CA VAL A 10 0.84 -24.49 -13.40
C VAL A 10 0.28 -23.72 -12.21
N VAL A 11 1.16 -23.22 -11.35
CA VAL A 11 0.74 -22.36 -10.23
C VAL A 11 0.16 -21.11 -10.85
N GLU A 12 -1.16 -21.01 -10.84
CA GLU A 12 -1.89 -19.88 -11.38
C GLU A 12 -1.45 -18.64 -10.60
N GLN A 13 -0.66 -17.75 -11.25
CA GLN A 13 -0.16 -16.55 -10.58
C GLN A 13 -1.34 -15.71 -10.12
N THR A 14 -1.38 -15.44 -8.81
CA THR A 14 -2.40 -14.56 -8.27
C THR A 14 -2.22 -13.16 -8.85
N GLU A 15 -3.30 -12.38 -8.82
CA GLU A 15 -3.23 -10.99 -9.27
C GLU A 15 -2.16 -10.18 -8.52
N VAL A 16 -1.96 -10.46 -7.24
CA VAL A 16 -0.93 -9.84 -6.40
C VAL A 16 0.47 -10.23 -6.86
N ASP A 17 0.70 -11.50 -7.23
CA ASP A 17 2.00 -11.96 -7.72
C ASP A 17 2.38 -11.23 -9.01
N ARG A 18 1.42 -11.06 -9.93
CA ARG A 18 1.62 -10.31 -11.17
C ARG A 18 1.99 -8.85 -10.90
N TRP A 19 1.28 -8.19 -10.00
CA TRP A 19 1.59 -6.80 -9.63
C TRP A 19 2.95 -6.67 -8.95
N GLN A 20 3.30 -7.63 -8.10
CA GLN A 20 4.58 -7.67 -7.42
C GLN A 20 5.71 -7.84 -8.45
N SER A 21 5.58 -8.77 -9.40
CA SER A 21 6.57 -8.96 -10.48
C SER A 21 6.75 -7.69 -11.31
N LYS A 22 5.67 -7.03 -11.72
CA LYS A 22 5.75 -5.74 -12.44
C LYS A 22 6.46 -4.67 -11.62
N THR A 23 6.08 -4.53 -10.36
CA THR A 23 6.68 -3.54 -9.46
C THR A 23 8.17 -3.82 -9.25
N PHE A 24 8.55 -5.09 -9.10
CA PHE A 24 9.95 -5.51 -8.98
C PHE A 24 10.77 -5.13 -10.23
N ASN A 25 10.17 -5.33 -11.42
CA ASN A 25 10.73 -4.93 -12.71
C ASN A 25 10.63 -3.41 -12.99
N ARG A 26 10.13 -2.62 -12.04
CA ARG A 26 9.93 -1.16 -12.15
C ARG A 26 8.95 -0.75 -13.24
N GLU A 27 8.05 -1.64 -13.59
CA GLU A 27 6.97 -1.37 -14.53
C GLU A 27 5.78 -0.76 -13.79
N PRO A 28 5.19 0.34 -14.29
CA PRO A 28 3.96 0.86 -13.71
C PRO A 28 2.81 -0.13 -13.93
N LEU A 29 1.91 -0.21 -12.96
CA LEU A 29 0.66 -0.90 -13.12
C LEU A 29 -0.20 -0.16 -14.15
N SER A 30 -1.00 -0.92 -14.90
CA SER A 30 -2.06 -0.32 -15.70
C SER A 30 -3.06 0.41 -14.81
N ARG A 31 -3.88 1.28 -15.40
CA ARG A 31 -4.97 1.95 -14.68
C ARG A 31 -5.90 0.95 -13.98
N LYS A 32 -6.32 -0.11 -14.70
CA LYS A 32 -7.22 -1.16 -14.17
C LYS A 32 -6.59 -1.92 -13.00
N GLU A 33 -5.31 -2.24 -13.09
CA GLU A 33 -4.57 -2.89 -11.99
C GLU A 33 -4.43 -1.96 -10.78
N THR A 34 -4.18 -0.66 -11.02
CA THR A 34 -4.15 0.34 -9.96
C THR A 34 -5.52 0.49 -9.28
N GLU A 35 -6.61 0.45 -10.05
CA GLU A 35 -7.98 0.45 -9.54
C GLU A 35 -8.26 -0.78 -8.65
N ALA A 36 -7.87 -1.97 -9.11
CA ALA A 36 -8.02 -3.20 -8.34
C ALA A 36 -7.17 -3.20 -7.05
N LEU A 37 -5.93 -2.69 -7.11
CA LEU A 37 -5.07 -2.48 -5.94
C LEU A 37 -5.73 -1.56 -4.92
N ILE A 38 -6.31 -0.46 -5.40
CA ILE A 38 -7.05 0.51 -4.59
C ILE A 38 -8.24 -0.18 -3.90
N GLU A 39 -9.08 -0.89 -4.65
CA GLU A 39 -10.28 -1.55 -4.10
C GLU A 39 -9.89 -2.59 -3.04
N ARG A 40 -8.86 -3.40 -3.31
CA ARG A 40 -8.30 -4.35 -2.33
C ARG A 40 -7.87 -3.63 -1.05
N SER A 41 -7.16 -2.51 -1.19
CA SER A 41 -6.60 -1.79 -0.04
C SER A 41 -7.66 -1.11 0.83
N LYS A 42 -8.87 -0.82 0.33
CA LYS A 42 -9.96 -0.22 1.14
C LYS A 42 -10.39 -1.08 2.33
N THR A 43 -10.13 -2.38 2.26
CA THR A 43 -10.40 -3.34 3.33
C THR A 43 -9.18 -3.61 4.21
N ALA A 44 -8.05 -2.94 3.97
CA ALA A 44 -6.84 -3.11 4.77
C ALA A 44 -7.06 -2.75 6.24
N ARG A 45 -6.40 -3.49 7.14
CA ARG A 45 -6.49 -3.32 8.60
C ARG A 45 -5.10 -3.36 9.22
N TRP A 46 -4.94 -2.77 10.39
CA TRP A 46 -3.75 -3.01 11.20
C TRP A 46 -3.66 -4.49 11.57
N SER A 47 -2.45 -5.02 11.66
CA SER A 47 -2.21 -6.43 12.03
C SER A 47 -2.69 -6.74 13.44
N SER A 48 -2.54 -5.80 14.37
CA SER A 48 -3.09 -5.86 15.72
C SER A 48 -3.28 -4.44 16.31
N PRO A 49 -4.10 -4.29 17.35
CA PRO A 49 -4.18 -3.05 18.12
C PRO A 49 -2.82 -2.62 18.69
N ASP A 50 -2.01 -3.56 19.16
CA ASP A 50 -0.68 -3.29 19.73
C ASP A 50 0.28 -2.74 18.67
N SER A 51 0.28 -3.32 17.47
CA SER A 51 1.08 -2.81 16.35
C SER A 51 0.68 -1.38 15.98
N MET A 52 -0.63 -1.09 15.95
CA MET A 52 -1.12 0.27 15.73
C MET A 52 -0.68 1.23 16.86
N ALA A 53 -0.75 0.80 18.11
CA ALA A 53 -0.36 1.61 19.28
C ALA A 53 1.13 1.94 19.24
N GLU A 54 2.00 0.99 18.90
CA GLU A 54 3.43 1.25 18.74
C GLU A 54 3.71 2.28 17.65
N HIS A 55 3.03 2.19 16.50
CA HIS A 55 3.18 3.14 15.41
C HIS A 55 2.61 4.52 15.75
N LEU A 56 1.51 4.58 16.51
CA LEU A 56 0.97 5.82 17.05
C LEU A 56 2.03 6.52 17.91
N GLU A 57 2.64 5.84 18.87
CA GLU A 57 3.64 6.45 19.75
C GLU A 57 4.87 6.95 18.97
N LYS A 58 5.31 6.19 17.97
CA LYS A 58 6.49 6.55 17.16
C LYS A 58 6.24 7.68 16.16
N HIS A 59 5.04 7.76 15.58
CA HIS A 59 4.81 8.59 14.38
C HIS A 59 3.56 9.46 14.43
N GLY A 60 2.61 9.16 15.32
CA GLY A 60 1.26 9.67 15.23
C GLY A 60 0.73 10.43 16.43
N ARG A 61 1.31 10.26 17.63
CA ARG A 61 0.74 10.80 18.88
C ARG A 61 0.52 12.30 18.82
N ARG A 62 1.49 13.04 18.29
CA ARG A 62 1.43 14.50 18.11
C ARG A 62 0.37 14.97 17.09
N HIS A 63 -0.01 14.11 16.16
CA HIS A 63 -0.82 14.50 14.99
C HIS A 63 -2.27 14.02 15.06
N TRP A 64 -2.50 12.84 15.63
CA TRP A 64 -3.82 12.21 15.67
C TRP A 64 -4.31 11.95 17.10
N GLY A 65 -3.45 12.10 18.11
CA GLY A 65 -3.81 12.12 19.54
C GLY A 65 -4.19 10.77 20.15
N SER A 66 -4.98 9.96 19.45
CA SER A 66 -5.50 8.68 19.94
C SER A 66 -5.34 7.55 18.92
N ALA A 67 -5.37 6.31 19.41
CA ALA A 67 -5.33 5.11 18.56
C ALA A 67 -6.51 5.08 17.58
N ALA A 68 -7.70 5.46 18.03
CA ALA A 68 -8.89 5.56 17.19
C ALA A 68 -8.72 6.60 16.08
N GLY A 69 -8.24 7.82 16.43
CA GLY A 69 -8.01 8.88 15.44
C GLY A 69 -6.93 8.52 14.42
N TYR A 70 -5.88 7.85 14.85
CA TYR A 70 -4.79 7.39 13.99
C TYR A 70 -5.23 6.25 13.05
N GLY A 71 -5.96 5.27 13.59
CA GLY A 71 -6.53 4.17 12.81
C GLY A 71 -7.51 4.67 11.76
N GLN A 72 -8.43 5.57 12.15
CA GLN A 72 -9.41 6.16 11.24
C GLN A 72 -8.72 7.00 10.15
N ALA A 73 -7.74 7.83 10.50
CA ALA A 73 -7.02 8.63 9.52
C ALA A 73 -6.29 7.78 8.47
N ALA A 74 -5.74 6.62 8.85
CA ALA A 74 -5.11 5.71 7.89
C ALA A 74 -6.13 5.17 6.88
N ILE A 75 -7.31 4.76 7.37
CA ILE A 75 -8.41 4.25 6.54
C ILE A 75 -8.94 5.36 5.61
N ASP A 76 -9.12 6.56 6.13
CA ASP A 76 -9.63 7.70 5.37
C ASP A 76 -8.71 8.03 4.21
N ILE A 77 -7.39 8.07 4.44
CA ILE A 77 -6.40 8.31 3.38
C ILE A 77 -6.47 7.24 2.30
N ILE A 78 -6.59 5.95 2.66
CA ILE A 78 -6.70 4.86 1.68
C ILE A 78 -7.98 5.00 0.83
N ARG A 79 -9.08 5.46 1.42
CA ARG A 79 -10.38 5.61 0.75
C ARG A 79 -10.53 6.91 -0.02
N ARG A 80 -9.64 7.88 0.20
CA ARG A 80 -9.82 9.25 -0.28
C ARG A 80 -9.71 9.40 -1.80
N GLY A 81 -10.65 10.12 -2.39
CA GLY A 81 -10.76 10.36 -3.83
C GLY A 81 -9.75 11.30 -4.48
N ASP A 82 -8.78 11.88 -3.77
CA ASP A 82 -7.79 12.84 -4.33
C ASP A 82 -6.33 12.46 -4.02
N ARG A 83 -6.12 11.27 -3.43
CA ARG A 83 -4.82 10.74 -3.05
C ARG A 83 -3.96 10.36 -4.26
N ASP A 84 -2.65 10.49 -4.09
CA ASP A 84 -1.68 9.88 -4.98
C ASP A 84 -1.39 8.44 -4.51
N VAL A 85 -1.22 7.52 -5.46
CA VAL A 85 -0.88 6.10 -5.20
C VAL A 85 0.51 5.81 -5.75
N HIS A 86 1.33 5.14 -4.93
CA HIS A 86 2.63 4.64 -5.33
C HIS A 86 2.74 3.17 -4.96
N VAL A 87 3.66 2.46 -5.60
CA VAL A 87 4.01 1.08 -5.23
C VAL A 87 5.52 0.99 -5.01
N SER A 88 5.94 0.15 -4.07
CA SER A 88 7.34 -0.15 -3.82
C SER A 88 7.51 -1.64 -3.52
N VAL A 89 8.74 -2.13 -3.52
CA VAL A 89 9.07 -3.44 -2.97
C VAL A 89 9.97 -3.25 -1.76
N ARG A 90 9.61 -3.86 -0.64
CA ARG A 90 10.42 -3.87 0.58
C ARG A 90 10.52 -5.29 1.11
N ARG A 91 11.76 -5.79 1.27
CA ARG A 91 12.05 -7.15 1.72
C ARG A 91 11.31 -8.18 0.87
N GLY A 92 11.34 -8.00 -0.45
CA GLY A 92 10.68 -8.87 -1.42
C GLY A 92 9.15 -8.82 -1.42
N ARG A 93 8.52 -7.88 -0.70
CA ARG A 93 7.05 -7.75 -0.62
C ARG A 93 6.59 -6.44 -1.22
N MET A 94 5.57 -6.51 -2.07
CA MET A 94 4.94 -5.33 -2.65
C MET A 94 4.20 -4.50 -1.58
N LYS A 95 4.45 -3.19 -1.58
CA LYS A 95 3.79 -2.21 -0.72
C LYS A 95 3.01 -1.21 -1.57
N ALA A 96 1.79 -0.90 -1.15
CA ALA A 96 1.01 0.22 -1.68
C ALA A 96 1.14 1.42 -0.75
N LEU A 97 1.47 2.58 -1.32
CA LEU A 97 1.72 3.82 -0.62
C LEU A 97 0.65 4.84 -1.03
N PHE A 98 -0.22 5.19 -0.09
CA PHE A 98 -1.28 6.17 -0.27
C PHE A 98 -0.85 7.49 0.36
N THR A 99 -0.78 8.55 -0.44
CA THR A 99 -0.32 9.85 0.04
C THR A 99 -1.38 10.94 -0.11
N GLU A 100 -1.59 11.67 0.98
CA GLU A 100 -2.39 12.88 1.06
C GLU A 100 -1.45 14.08 1.26
N ARG A 101 -1.58 15.12 0.43
CA ARG A 101 -0.76 16.33 0.56
C ARG A 101 -1.09 17.10 1.83
N ARG A 102 -0.04 17.52 2.54
CA ARG A 102 -0.09 18.43 3.68
C ARG A 102 0.56 19.76 3.29
N ARG A 103 0.52 20.72 4.21
CA ARG A 103 1.20 22.02 4.04
C ARG A 103 2.72 21.83 3.97
N LYS A 104 3.41 22.81 3.37
CA LYS A 104 4.89 22.90 3.32
C LYS A 104 5.59 21.68 2.69
N GLY A 105 4.97 21.03 1.71
CA GLY A 105 5.56 19.91 0.98
C GLY A 105 5.65 18.59 1.76
N ALA A 106 4.96 18.50 2.89
CA ALA A 106 4.76 17.25 3.60
C ALA A 106 3.59 16.45 3.01
N VAL A 107 3.56 15.15 3.28
CA VAL A 107 2.44 14.26 2.99
C VAL A 107 2.13 13.41 4.21
N SER A 108 0.87 13.10 4.42
CA SER A 108 0.50 11.92 5.19
C SER A 108 0.59 10.72 4.27
N LEU A 109 1.40 9.74 4.66
CA LEU A 109 1.66 8.53 3.90
C LEU A 109 1.16 7.34 4.71
N VAL A 110 0.32 6.52 4.09
CA VAL A 110 -0.10 5.21 4.60
C VAL A 110 0.56 4.14 3.75
N VAL A 111 1.16 3.15 4.39
CA VAL A 111 1.77 2.00 3.72
C VAL A 111 0.95 0.76 4.02
N VAL A 112 0.59 0.03 2.96
CA VAL A 112 -0.15 -1.23 3.02
C VAL A 112 0.69 -2.34 2.41
N ASP A 113 0.86 -3.45 3.12
CA ASP A 113 1.33 -4.70 2.51
C ASP A 113 0.23 -5.29 1.64
N VAL A 114 0.49 -5.42 0.33
CA VAL A 114 -0.56 -5.78 -0.64
C VAL A 114 -1.00 -7.24 -0.49
N ALA A 115 -0.06 -8.12 -0.14
CA ALA A 115 -0.32 -9.55 -0.02
C ALA A 115 -1.19 -9.85 1.21
N SER A 116 -0.79 -9.38 2.39
CA SER A 116 -1.57 -9.57 3.63
C SER A 116 -2.72 -8.58 3.80
N ASN A 117 -2.79 -7.55 2.95
CA ASN A 117 -3.74 -6.46 3.04
C ASN A 117 -3.71 -5.78 4.41
N GLN A 118 -2.51 -5.59 4.96
CA GLN A 118 -2.30 -5.01 6.29
C GLN A 118 -1.70 -3.61 6.19
N ILE A 119 -2.22 -2.70 7.01
CA ILE A 119 -1.63 -1.38 7.22
C ILE A 119 -0.35 -1.57 8.05
N GLU A 120 0.78 -1.15 7.51
CA GLU A 120 2.07 -1.22 8.20
C GLU A 120 2.40 0.07 8.96
N THR A 121 2.00 1.23 8.43
CA THR A 121 2.26 2.51 9.08
C THR A 121 1.42 3.63 8.51
N LEU A 122 1.17 4.66 9.33
CA LEU A 122 0.78 6.00 8.93
C LEU A 122 1.82 7.00 9.47
N HIS A 123 2.40 7.83 8.60
CA HIS A 123 3.43 8.79 9.01
C HIS A 123 3.36 10.09 8.19
N ILE A 124 3.87 11.17 8.75
CA ILE A 124 4.08 12.42 8.02
C ILE A 124 5.52 12.45 7.51
N ARG A 125 5.70 12.60 6.20
CA ARG A 125 7.01 12.66 5.55
C ARG A 125 7.07 13.76 4.51
N SER A 126 8.28 14.12 4.07
CA SER A 126 8.43 14.97 2.89
C SER A 126 7.93 14.22 1.65
N ALA A 127 7.21 14.92 0.76
CA ALA A 127 6.77 14.38 -0.53
C ALA A 127 7.95 13.87 -1.39
N LYS A 128 9.17 14.37 -1.14
CA LYS A 128 10.40 13.96 -1.84
C LYS A 128 11.02 12.68 -1.27
N ARG A 129 10.51 12.14 -0.15
CA ARG A 129 11.10 11.00 0.59
C ARG A 129 10.03 9.98 0.97
N LEU A 130 9.37 9.43 -0.04
CA LEU A 130 8.35 8.38 0.14
C LEU A 130 8.96 7.00 0.38
N SER A 131 10.09 6.71 -0.27
CA SER A 131 10.80 5.44 -0.12
C SER A 131 11.45 5.31 1.27
N SER A 132 11.51 4.07 1.77
CA SER A 132 12.44 3.71 2.84
C SER A 132 13.82 3.42 2.27
N ILE A 133 14.86 3.59 3.08
CA ILE A 133 16.23 3.15 2.74
C ILE A 133 16.31 1.64 2.53
N THR A 134 15.36 0.89 3.09
CA THR A 134 15.27 -0.56 3.02
C THR A 134 14.40 -1.06 1.87
N ASP A 135 13.98 -0.18 0.96
CA ASP A 135 13.18 -0.60 -0.20
C ASP A 135 14.10 -1.19 -1.27
N ASP A 136 13.77 -2.38 -1.76
CA ASP A 136 14.45 -3.05 -2.89
C ASP A 136 14.11 -2.32 -4.20
N VAL A 137 12.87 -1.84 -4.30
CA VAL A 137 12.41 -0.94 -5.36
C VAL A 137 11.78 0.28 -4.71
N PRO A 138 12.25 1.51 -5.03
CA PRO A 138 11.71 2.73 -4.46
C PRO A 138 10.25 2.96 -4.87
N ALA A 139 9.57 3.89 -4.20
CA ALA A 139 8.19 4.23 -4.50
C ALA A 139 8.02 4.79 -5.94
N ILE A 140 7.29 4.07 -6.79
CA ILE A 140 6.97 4.45 -8.16
C ILE A 140 5.53 4.94 -8.20
N LYS A 141 5.32 6.16 -8.68
CA LYS A 141 3.98 6.75 -8.81
C LYS A 141 3.15 6.01 -9.84
N GLN A 142 1.90 5.70 -9.49
CA GLN A 142 0.95 4.99 -10.33
C GLN A 142 0.03 5.97 -11.08
N PRO A 143 -0.48 5.57 -12.27
CA PRO A 143 -1.24 6.47 -13.16
C PRO A 143 -2.60 6.89 -12.59
N ALA A 144 -3.08 6.25 -11.52
CA ALA A 144 -4.39 6.52 -10.97
C ALA A 144 -4.31 7.43 -9.73
N ARG A 145 -4.57 8.72 -9.96
CA ARG A 145 -4.87 9.67 -8.89
C ARG A 145 -6.36 9.67 -8.66
N GLY A 146 -6.78 9.49 -7.42
CA GLY A 146 -8.13 9.90 -7.03
C GLY A 146 -9.29 9.25 -7.79
N ILE A 147 -9.33 7.92 -7.86
CA ILE A 147 -10.52 7.23 -8.39
C ILE A 147 -11.61 7.27 -7.32
N THR A 148 -12.39 8.34 -7.35
CA THR A 148 -13.78 8.33 -6.88
C THR A 148 -14.58 7.77 -8.06
N LYS A 149 -15.09 6.54 -7.96
CA LYS A 149 -16.26 6.20 -8.79
C LYS A 149 -17.36 7.14 -8.32
N TRP A 150 -17.66 8.16 -9.09
CA TRP A 150 -18.91 8.89 -8.96
C TRP A 150 -20.02 7.88 -9.20
N PHE A 151 -20.69 7.46 -8.13
CA PHE A 151 -22.02 6.88 -8.26
C PHE A 151 -22.98 8.08 -8.27
N HIS A 152 -23.57 8.33 -9.44
CA HIS A 152 -24.89 8.93 -9.56
C HIS A 152 -25.93 7.87 -9.17
#